data_AF-A0A0G0DFW6-F1
#
_entry.id   AF-A0A0G0DFW6-F1
#
_cell.length_a   1.000
_cell.length_b   1.000
_cell.length_c   1.000
_cell.angle_alpha   90.00
_cell.angle_beta   90.00
_cell.angle_gamma   90.00
#
_symmetry.space_group_name_H-M   'P 1'
#
loop_
_entity.id
_entity.type
_entity.pdbx_description
1 polymer ?
#
loop_
_entity_poly.entity_id
_entity_poly.type
_entity_poly.pdbx_seq_one_letter_code
_entity_poly.pdbx_strand_id
1 'polypeptide(L)'
;MPKEKSAGAIIFRMENSVSRYLLLHYPAMNRKGEKPAWIFKLVTFFVAETKTKDIKLSPEHIGYLWLPYEEALKKITYKNSKELLKKANSYILKNQV
;
A
#
# COMPACT_ATOMS: atom_id res chain seq x y z
N MET A 1 12.03 -24.07 6.31
CA MET A 1 11.30 -22.79 6.48
C MET A 1 10.43 -22.57 5.25
N PRO A 2 9.10 -22.45 5.39
CA PRO A 2 8.20 -22.21 4.27
C PRO A 2 8.53 -20.88 3.56
N LYS A 3 8.48 -20.88 2.23
CA LYS A 3 8.66 -19.69 1.40
C LYS A 3 7.34 -19.33 0.74
N GLU A 4 6.95 -18.08 0.84
CA GLU A 4 5.74 -17.54 0.21
C GLU A 4 6.12 -16.41 -0.75
N LYS A 5 5.43 -16.33 -1.89
CA LYS A 5 5.54 -15.22 -2.83
C LYS A 5 4.20 -14.48 -2.89
N SER A 6 4.23 -13.16 -2.97
CA SER A 6 3.04 -12.35 -3.21
C SER A 6 3.35 -11.16 -4.10
N ALA A 7 2.31 -10.62 -4.72
CA ALA A 7 2.36 -9.36 -5.42
C ALA A 7 1.47 -8.34 -4.71
N GLY A 8 1.90 -7.08 -4.71
CA GLY A 8 1.13 -5.94 -4.24
C GLY A 8 1.18 -4.81 -5.27
N ALA A 9 0.32 -3.81 -5.08
CA ALA A 9 0.31 -2.63 -5.92
C ALA A 9 0.26 -1.36 -5.07
N ILE A 10 0.97 -0.33 -5.52
CA ILE A 10 0.84 1.04 -5.05
C ILE A 10 0.04 1.77 -6.11
N ILE A 11 -1.22 2.03 -5.78
CA ILE A 11 -2.12 2.77 -6.65
C ILE A 11 -2.04 4.24 -6.28
N PHE A 12 -1.78 5.08 -7.27
CA PHE A 12 -1.86 6.52 -7.14
C PHE A 12 -2.80 7.10 -8.19
N ARG A 13 -3.25 8.33 -7.93
CA ARG A 13 -3.97 9.14 -8.90
C ARG A 13 -3.52 10.58 -8.81
N MET A 14 -3.51 11.25 -9.95
CA MET A 14 -3.22 12.67 -10.03
C MET A 14 -4.51 13.48 -9.88
N GLU A 15 -4.50 14.48 -9.00
CA GLU A 15 -5.62 15.39 -8.83
C GLU A 15 -5.06 16.79 -8.54
N ASN A 16 -5.36 17.77 -9.42
CA ASN A 16 -4.81 19.13 -9.35
C ASN A 16 -3.28 19.15 -9.20
N SER A 17 -2.58 18.32 -9.99
CA SER A 17 -1.11 18.13 -9.93
C SER A 17 -0.57 17.56 -8.61
N VAL A 18 -1.44 17.10 -7.72
CA VAL A 18 -1.06 16.40 -6.48
C VAL A 18 -1.25 14.90 -6.64
N SER A 19 -0.21 14.13 -6.35
CA SER A 19 -0.29 12.67 -6.28
C SER A 19 -1.00 12.25 -4.98
N ARG A 20 -2.13 11.56 -5.12
CA ARG A 20 -2.84 10.91 -4.01
C ARG A 20 -2.69 9.41 -4.09
N TYR A 21 -2.45 8.79 -2.94
CA TYR A 21 -2.17 7.37 -2.79
C TYR A 21 -3.32 6.65 -2.12
N LEU A 22 -3.61 5.44 -2.60
CA LEU A 22 -4.62 4.57 -2.02
C LEU A 22 -4.04 3.83 -0.80
N LEU A 23 -4.62 4.06 0.37
CA LEU A 23 -4.35 3.31 1.59
C LEU A 23 -5.54 2.43 1.90
N LEU A 24 -5.29 1.13 2.06
CA LEU A 24 -6.30 0.15 2.47
C LEU A 24 -6.23 -0.07 3.98
N HIS A 25 -7.39 -0.15 4.62
CA HIS A 25 -7.52 -0.45 6.03
C HIS A 25 -7.91 -1.92 6.22
N TYR A 26 -6.99 -2.69 6.81
CA TYR A 26 -7.25 -4.06 7.21
C TYR A 26 -7.82 -4.07 8.63
N PRO A 27 -8.81 -4.95 8.91
CA PRO A 27 -9.28 -5.14 10.27
C PRO A 27 -8.12 -5.62 11.15
N ALA A 28 -8.08 -5.14 12.39
CA ALA A 28 -7.10 -5.59 13.36
C ALA A 28 -7.28 -7.09 13.58
N MET A 29 -6.26 -7.88 13.22
CA MET A 29 -6.31 -9.33 13.32
C MET A 29 -5.96 -9.74 14.74
N ASN A 30 -6.98 -10.09 15.53
CA ASN A 30 -6.82 -10.66 16.87
C ASN A 30 -6.28 -12.10 16.77
N ARG A 31 -4.97 -12.28 16.88
CA ARG A 31 -4.36 -13.63 16.94
C ARG A 31 -4.61 -14.24 18.31
N LYS A 32 -5.61 -15.12 18.44
CA LYS A 32 -5.75 -16.00 19.61
C LYS A 32 -4.79 -17.19 19.47
N GLY A 33 -3.84 -17.32 20.40
CA GLY A 33 -3.30 -18.60 20.88
C GLY A 33 -2.38 -19.45 19.98
N GLU A 34 -2.25 -19.19 18.68
CA GLU A 34 -1.37 -20.00 17.81
C GLU A 34 0.07 -19.48 17.77
N LYS A 35 1.04 -20.38 17.99
CA LYS A 35 2.47 -20.06 17.82
C LYS A 35 2.71 -19.70 16.35
N PRO A 36 3.22 -18.49 16.03
CA PRO A 36 3.43 -18.10 14.65
C PRO A 36 4.52 -18.97 14.02
N ALA A 37 4.21 -19.58 12.88
CA ALA A 37 5.22 -20.21 12.04
C ALA A 37 6.09 -19.10 11.40
N TRP A 38 7.41 -19.24 11.48
CA TRP A 38 8.34 -18.36 10.78
C TRP A 38 8.28 -18.64 9.28
N ILE A 39 7.64 -17.75 8.52
CA ILE A 39 7.48 -17.84 7.07
C ILE A 39 8.34 -16.76 6.42
N PHE A 40 9.15 -17.13 5.45
CA PHE A 40 9.87 -16.16 4.63
C PHE A 40 8.98 -15.75 3.46
N LYS A 41 8.55 -14.49 3.43
CA LYS A 41 7.66 -13.97 2.40
C LYS A 41 8.37 -12.93 1.54
N LEU A 42 8.41 -13.17 0.23
CA LEU A 42 8.85 -12.22 -0.77
C LEU A 42 7.64 -11.51 -1.39
N VAL A 43 7.60 -10.19 -1.31
CA VAL A 43 6.52 -9.38 -1.88
C VAL A 43 7.06 -8.46 -2.96
N THR A 44 6.52 -8.58 -4.17
CA THR A 44 6.84 -7.70 -5.30
C THR A 44 5.75 -6.63 -5.42
N PHE A 45 6.14 -5.35 -5.46
CA PHE A 45 5.19 -4.24 -5.60
C PHE A 45 5.29 -3.57 -6.97
N PHE A 46 4.13 -3.31 -7.58
CA PHE A 46 3.99 -2.55 -8.82
C PHE A 46 3.41 -1.16 -8.54
N VAL A 47 3.80 -0.16 -9.29
CA VAL A 47 3.20 1.19 -9.22
C VAL A 47 2.22 1.34 -10.37
N ALA A 48 1.01 1.81 -10.10
CA ALA A 48 -0.01 2.03 -11.13
C ALA A 48 -0.78 3.33 -10.90
N GLU A 49 -1.05 4.05 -11.99
CA GLU A 49 -1.91 5.21 -11.99
C GLU A 49 -3.36 4.81 -12.30
N THR A 50 -4.33 5.44 -11.63
CA THR A 50 -5.75 5.34 -11.98
C THR A 50 -6.38 6.71 -12.19
N LYS A 51 -7.30 6.78 -13.16
CA LYS A 51 -8.16 7.96 -13.38
C LYS A 51 -9.44 7.91 -12.54
N THR A 52 -9.82 6.72 -12.06
CA THR A 52 -11.07 6.48 -11.35
C THR A 52 -10.92 6.69 -9.85
N LYS A 53 -11.87 7.39 -9.24
CA LYS A 53 -11.96 7.60 -7.78
C LYS A 53 -12.76 6.51 -7.06
N ASP A 54 -13.71 5.91 -7.77
CA ASP A 54 -14.59 4.86 -7.27
C ASP A 54 -13.80 3.59 -6.94
N ILE A 55 -14.09 2.99 -5.78
CA ILE A 55 -13.38 1.81 -5.28
C ILE A 55 -14.40 0.78 -4.83
N LYS A 56 -14.23 -0.45 -5.36
CA LYS A 56 -14.91 -1.64 -4.87
C LYS A 56 -13.97 -2.44 -3.99
N LEU A 57 -14.28 -2.52 -2.69
CA LEU A 57 -13.49 -3.28 -1.73
C LEU A 57 -13.89 -4.77 -1.73
N SER A 58 -12.90 -5.63 -1.46
CA SER A 58 -13.15 -7.01 -1.07
C SER A 58 -13.51 -7.10 0.42
N PRO A 59 -14.16 -8.20 0.88
CA PRO A 59 -14.47 -8.42 2.29
C PRO A 59 -13.25 -8.40 3.23
N GLU A 60 -12.04 -8.54 2.69
CA GLU A 60 -10.78 -8.49 3.43
C GLU A 60 -10.44 -7.09 3.96
N HIS A 61 -11.04 -6.05 3.37
CA HIS A 61 -10.75 -4.66 3.69
C HIS A 61 -11.98 -3.98 4.28
N ILE A 62 -11.79 -3.27 5.38
CA ILE A 62 -12.88 -2.56 6.07
C ILE A 62 -12.97 -1.07 5.70
N GLY A 63 -12.03 -0.58 4.90
CA GLY A 63 -12.05 0.79 4.42
C GLY A 63 -10.87 1.14 3.53
N TYR A 64 -10.94 2.32 2.93
CA TYR A 64 -9.85 2.89 2.14
C TYR A 64 -9.77 4.41 2.33
N LEU A 65 -8.62 4.98 2.02
CA LEU A 65 -8.39 6.42 2.02
C LEU A 65 -7.52 6.81 0.83
N TRP A 66 -7.87 7.93 0.18
CA TRP A 66 -6.98 8.63 -0.75
C TRP A 66 -6.29 9.76 -0.02
N LEU A 67 -4.97 9.72 0.09
CA LEU A 67 -4.21 10.75 0.82
C LEU A 67 -3.04 11.29 -0.02
N PRO A 68 -2.73 12.59 0.07
CA PRO A 68 -1.46 13.11 -0.43
C PRO A 68 -0.26 12.40 0.19
N TYR A 69 0.87 12.41 -0.50
CA TYR A 69 2.11 11.73 -0.08
C TYR A 69 2.48 11.94 1.40
N GLU A 70 2.51 13.20 1.85
CA GLU A 70 2.88 13.56 3.22
C GLU A 70 1.93 12.98 4.27
N GLU A 71 0.62 13.03 4.00
CA GLU A 71 -0.40 12.47 4.88
C GLU A 71 -0.39 10.94 4.91
N ALA A 72 -0.18 10.33 3.73
CA ALA A 72 -0.01 8.89 3.59
C ALA A 72 1.18 8.38 4.42
N LEU A 73 2.33 9.08 4.38
CA LEU A 73 3.50 8.73 5.18
C LEU A 73 3.27 8.81 6.69
N LYS A 74 2.48 9.78 7.15
CA LYS A 74 2.11 9.92 8.57
C LYS A 74 1.20 8.77 9.03
N LYS A 75 0.30 8.30 8.16
CA LYS A 75 -0.68 7.26 8.50
C LYS A 75 -0.13 5.84 8.45
N ILE A 76 0.87 5.58 7.60
CA ILE A 76 1.52 4.26 7.54
C ILE A 76 2.29 3.99 8.85
N THR A 77 2.05 2.83 9.47
CA THR A 77 2.71 2.46 10.73
C THR A 77 4.08 1.83 10.51
N TYR A 78 4.20 0.91 9.55
CA TYR A 78 5.40 0.09 9.38
C TYR A 78 6.49 0.78 8.57
N LYS A 79 7.74 0.71 9.07
CA LYS A 79 8.93 1.29 8.41
C LYS A 79 9.09 0.80 6.97
N ASN A 80 8.96 -0.50 6.71
CA ASN A 80 9.10 -1.06 5.36
C ASN A 80 8.09 -0.45 4.38
N SER A 81 6.84 -0.29 4.81
CA SER A 81 5.79 0.33 3.99
C SER A 81 6.06 1.82 3.75
N LYS A 82 6.61 2.55 4.73
CA LYS A 82 7.04 3.96 4.53
C LYS A 82 8.14 4.06 3.48
N GLU A 83 9.17 3.23 3.59
CA GLU A 83 10.28 3.22 2.62
C GLU A 83 9.81 2.82 1.22
N LEU A 84 8.86 1.90 1.13
CA LEU A 84 8.25 1.53 -0.14
C LEU A 84 7.48 2.70 -0.78
N LEU A 85 6.65 3.41 0.00
CA LEU A 85 5.92 4.57 -0.49
C LEU A 85 6.87 5.70 -0.94
N LYS A 86 7.95 5.95 -0.18
CA LYS A 86 8.99 6.91 -0.58
C LYS A 86 9.59 6.57 -1.93
N LYS A 87 9.99 5.30 -2.14
CA LYS A 87 10.54 4.82 -3.41
C LYS A 87 9.56 5.00 -4.56
N ALA A 88 8.28 4.66 -4.34
CA ALA A 88 7.24 4.83 -5.34
C ALA A 88 7.03 6.32 -5.71
N ASN A 89 6.94 7.21 -4.72
CA ASN A 89 6.77 8.64 -4.96
C ASN A 89 7.98 9.22 -5.72
N SER A 90 9.21 8.87 -5.32
CA SER A 90 10.40 9.26 -6.06
C SER A 90 10.44 8.73 -7.48
N TYR A 91 9.95 7.50 -7.72
CA TYR A 91 9.84 6.93 -9.06
C TYR A 91 8.82 7.71 -9.92
N ILE A 92 7.64 8.01 -9.37
CA ILE A 92 6.59 8.75 -10.07
C ILE A 92 7.10 10.15 -10.45
N LEU A 93 7.69 10.89 -9.51
CA LEU A 93 8.21 12.25 -9.77
C LEU A 93 9.32 12.29 -10.83
N LYS A 94 10.14 11.24 -10.93
CA LYS A 94 11.20 11.16 -11.95
C LYS A 94 10.67 10.81 -13.35
N ASN A 95 9.54 10.12 -13.43
CA ASN A 95 8.98 9.65 -14.71
C ASN A 95 7.74 10.45 -15.14
N GLN A 96 7.38 11.51 -14.42
CA GLN A 96 6.47 12.55 -14.90
C GLN A 96 7.23 13.46 -15.88
N VAL A 97 7.32 12.99 -17.13
CA VAL A 97 7.74 13.78 -18.30
C VAL A 97 6.50 14.12 -19.11
#